data_AF-A0A1Z8WSZ0-F1
#
_entry.id   AF-A0A1Z8WSZ0-F1
#
_cell.length_a   1.000
_cell.length_b   1.000
_cell.length_c   1.000
_cell.angle_alpha   90.00
_cell.angle_beta   90.00
_cell.angle_gamma   90.00
#
_symmetry.space_group_name_H-M   'P 1'
#
loop_
_entity.id
_entity.type
_entity.pdbx_description
1 polymer ?
#
loop_
_entity_poly.entity_id
_entity_poly.type
_entity_poly.pdbx_seq_one_letter_code
_entity_poly.pdbx_strand_id
1 'polypeptide(L)' 'MASGKYNFSVKLNPKIANKKSTEENNSILVKKFMRKWKKSGILREIKDRQFPVTKGMKLRKKKHLGKRRAQRKNS' A
#
# COMPACT_ATOMS: atom_id res chain seq x y z
N MET A 1 -13.99 6.19 18.56
CA MET A 1 -13.22 6.55 17.35
C MET A 1 -12.93 5.29 16.58
N ALA A 2 -13.46 5.14 15.36
CA ALA A 2 -13.24 3.93 14.56
C ALA A 2 -11.74 3.76 14.27
N SER A 3 -11.14 2.67 14.73
CA SER A 3 -9.87 2.21 14.17
C SER A 3 -10.15 1.80 12.73
N GLY A 4 -10.06 2.76 11.81
CA GLY A 4 -10.30 2.53 10.40
C GLY A 4 -9.43 1.39 9.89
N LYS A 5 -9.99 0.58 8.98
CA LYS A 5 -9.37 -0.57 8.29
C LYS A 5 -7.93 -0.33 7.77
N TYR A 6 -7.47 0.93 7.72
CA TYR A 6 -6.15 1.33 7.23
C TYR A 6 -5.44 2.28 8.22
N ASN A 7 -4.19 1.97 8.58
CA ASN A 7 -3.37 2.80 9.48
C ASN A 7 -2.40 3.72 8.72
N PHE A 8 -2.83 4.97 8.50
CA PHE A 8 -2.05 6.01 7.82
C PHE A 8 -1.20 6.89 8.73
N SER A 9 -1.18 6.67 10.04
CA SER A 9 -0.40 7.52 10.94
C SER A 9 1.10 7.47 10.59
N VAL A 10 1.68 8.59 10.14
CA VAL A 10 3.11 8.71 9.86
C VAL A 10 3.69 9.75 10.80
N LYS A 11 4.57 9.30 11.70
CA LYS A 11 5.32 10.17 12.60
C LYS A 11 6.79 10.15 12.24
N LEU A 12 7.43 11.31 12.43
CA LEU A 12 8.88 11.47 12.29
C LEU A 12 9.57 10.66 13.39
N ASN A 13 10.71 10.07 13.07
CA ASN A 13 11.51 9.39 14.07
C ASN A 13 12.33 10.45 14.82
N PRO A 14 12.15 10.62 16.14
CA PRO A 14 12.88 11.63 16.91
C PRO A 14 14.40 11.47 16.82
N LYS A 15 14.91 10.25 16.60
CA LYS A 15 16.35 10.00 16.43
C LYS A 15 16.95 10.53 15.11
N ILE A 16 16.09 10.78 14.12
CA ILE A 16 16.48 11.24 12.77
C ILE A 16 16.14 12.72 12.59
N ALA A 17 15.14 13.22 13.31
CA ALA A 17 14.64 14.58 13.23
C ALA A 17 15.74 15.65 13.31
N ASN A 18 16.68 15.50 14.26
CA ASN A 18 17.74 16.48 14.51
C ASN A 18 18.98 16.30 13.62
N LYS A 19 19.03 15.24 12.79
CA LYS A 19 20.22 14.89 11.99
C LYS A 19 20.10 15.29 10.52
N LYS A 20 18.93 15.75 10.09
CA LYS A 20 18.57 15.96 8.70
C LYS A 20 17.88 17.30 8.51
N SER A 21 18.00 17.86 7.32
CA SER A 21 17.22 19.03 6.93
C SER A 21 15.72 18.72 6.97
N THR A 22 14.91 19.74 7.22
CA THR A 22 13.43 19.67 7.18
C THR A 22 12.92 19.06 5.87
N GLU A 23 13.54 19.41 4.74
CA GLU A 23 13.16 18.89 3.41
C GLU A 23 13.40 17.39 3.30
N GLU A 24 14.54 16.90 3.80
CA GLU A 24 14.86 15.48 3.80
C GLU A 24 13.92 14.69 4.72
N ASN A 25 13.61 15.25 5.89
CA ASN A 25 12.64 14.68 6.83
C ASN A 25 11.25 14.58 6.19
N ASN A 26 10.80 15.62 5.47
CA ASN A 26 9.55 15.62 4.72
C ASN A 26 9.55 14.54 3.62
N SER A 27 10.63 14.42 2.85
CA SER A 27 10.77 13.37 1.83
C SER A 27 10.65 11.96 2.42
N ILE A 28 11.26 11.71 3.60
CA ILE A 28 11.15 10.43 4.31
C ILE A 28 9.71 10.15 4.74
N LEU A 29 9.01 11.15 5.27
CA LEU A 29 7.61 11.02 5.69
C LEU A 29 6.70 10.71 4.49
N VAL A 30 6.87 11.41 3.37
CA VAL A 30 6.14 11.17 2.13
C VAL A 30 6.40 9.74 1.63
N LYS A 31 7.65 9.28 1.59
CA LYS A 31 7.99 7.90 1.19
C LYS A 31 7.32 6.87 2.10
N LYS A 32 7.30 7.11 3.42
CA LYS A 32 6.66 6.22 4.41
C LYS A 32 5.13 6.20 4.24
N PHE A 33 4.52 7.36 3.99
CA PHE A 33 3.10 7.47 3.66
C PHE A 33 2.78 6.71 2.38
N MET A 34 3.52 6.93 1.29
CA MET A 34 3.30 6.27 0.00
C MET A 34 3.42 4.74 0.10
N ARG A 35 4.35 4.23 0.91
CA ARG A 35 4.43 2.79 1.21
C ARG A 35 3.18 2.29 1.95
N LYS A 36 2.70 3.01 2.97
CA LYS A 36 1.46 2.67 3.67
C LYS A 36 0.24 2.72 2.74
N TRP A 37 0.14 3.75 1.90
CA TRP A 37 -0.88 3.89 0.86
C TRP A 37 -0.89 2.71 -0.09
N LYS A 38 0.26 2.34 -0.65
CA LYS A 38 0.38 1.19 -1.54
C LYS A 38 0.04 -0.13 -0.84
N LYS A 39 0.47 -0.31 0.43
CA LYS A 39 0.20 -1.51 1.24
C LYS A 39 -1.27 -1.61 1.64
N SER A 40 -1.95 -0.49 1.86
CA SER A 40 -3.38 -0.45 2.21
C SER A 40 -4.25 -1.13 1.15
N GLY A 41 -3.83 -1.09 -0.12
CA GLY A 41 -4.59 -1.66 -1.23
C GLY A 41 -5.87 -0.89 -1.56
N ILE A 42 -6.15 0.26 -0.93
CA ILE A 42 -7.37 1.06 -1.13
C ILE A 42 -7.60 1.38 -2.60
N LEU A 43 -6.60 1.90 -3.28
CA LEU A 43 -6.72 2.24 -4.71
C LEU A 43 -7.09 1.02 -5.56
N ARG A 44 -6.54 -0.15 -5.22
CA ARG A 44 -6.89 -1.39 -5.91
C ARG A 44 -8.31 -1.83 -5.58
N GLU A 45 -8.72 -1.71 -4.32
CA GLU A 45 -10.09 -2.04 -3.90
C GLU A 45 -11.14 -1.15 -4.58
N ILE A 46 -10.88 0.15 -4.69
CA ILE A 46 -11.76 1.09 -5.41
C ILE A 46 -11.87 0.70 -6.88
N LYS A 47 -10.74 0.47 -7.57
CA LYS A 47 -10.74 0.02 -8.97
C LYS A 47 -11.43 -1.33 -9.16
N ASP A 48 -11.23 -2.25 -8.23
CA ASP A 48 -11.84 -3.60 -8.28
C ASP A 48 -13.37 -3.55 -8.07
N ARG A 49 -13.89 -2.50 -7.42
CA ARG A 49 -15.34 -2.27 -7.21
C ARG A 49 -15.99 -1.41 -8.29
N GLN A 50 -15.22 -0.76 -9.15
CA GLN A 50 -15.73 0.17 -10.16
C GLN A 50 -16.74 -0.48 -11.12
N PHE A 51 -16.57 -1.77 -11.42
CA PHE A 51 -17.45 -2.52 -12.31
C PHE A 51 -17.88 -3.85 -11.67
N PRO A 52 -19.09 -4.35 -11.97
CA PRO A 52 -19.53 -5.66 -11.50
C PRO A 52 -18.63 -6.75 -12.09
N VAL A 53 -18.27 -7.74 -11.25
CA VAL A 53 -17.34 -8.81 -11.61
C VAL A 53 -17.98 -10.17 -11.40
N THR A 54 -18.02 -10.98 -12.45
CA THR A 54 -18.57 -12.35 -12.39
C THR A 54 -17.67 -13.29 -11.59
N LYS A 55 -18.24 -14.43 -11.14
CA LYS A 55 -17.49 -15.47 -10.41
C LYS A 55 -16.29 -15.98 -11.21
N GLY A 56 -16.46 -16.18 -12.53
CA GLY A 56 -15.38 -16.62 -13.43
C GLY A 56 -14.23 -15.60 -13.52
N MET A 57 -14.54 -14.31 -13.61
CA MET A 57 -13.52 -13.25 -13.61
C MET A 57 -12.75 -13.18 -12.28
N LYS A 58 -13.43 -13.34 -11.14
CA LYS A 58 -12.79 -13.41 -9.82
C LYS A 58 -11.79 -14.58 -9.74
N LEU A 59 -12.17 -15.75 -10.24
CA LEU A 59 -11.31 -16.94 -10.26
C LEU A 59 -10.06 -16.72 -11.14
N ARG A 60 -10.24 -16.22 -12.37
CA ARG A 60 -9.13 -15.90 -13.29
C ARG A 60 -8.15 -14.91 -12.67
N LYS A 61 -8.68 -13.85 -12.04
CA LYS A 61 -7.88 -12.85 -11.35
C LYS A 61 -7.09 -13.44 -10.17
N LYS A 62 -7.71 -14.31 -9.37
CA LYS A 62 -7.04 -15.01 -8.25
C LYS A 62 -5.87 -15.86 -8.76
N LYS A 63 -6.09 -16.67 -9.81
CA LYS A 63 -5.05 -17.50 -10.44
C LYS A 63 -3.89 -16.67 -10.97
N HIS A 64 -4.19 -15.61 -11.74
CA HIS A 64 -3.17 -14.73 -12.30
C HIS A 64 -2.30 -14.06 -11.21
N LEU A 65 -2.93 -13.52 -10.17
CA LEU A 65 -2.20 -12.88 -9.07
C LEU A 65 -1.37 -13.87 -8.24
N GLY A 66 -1.86 -15.09 -8.06
CA GLY A 66 -1.11 -16.18 -7.43
C GLY A 66 0.16 -16.51 -8.20
N LYS A 67 0.04 -16.76 -9.52
CA LYS A 67 1.20 -17.01 -10.40
C LYS A 67 2.21 -15.87 -10.34
N ARG A 68 1.75 -14.62 -10.41
CA ARG A 68 2.63 -13.43 -10.37
C ARG A 68 3.37 -13.29 -9.03
N ARG A 69 2.74 -13.66 -7.91
CA ARG A 69 3.40 -13.64 -6.58
C ARG A 69 4.45 -14.73 -6.47
N ALA A 70 4.15 -15.94 -6.94
CA ALA A 70 5.08 -17.05 -6.93
C ALA A 70 6.34 -16.75 -7.77
N GLN A 71 6.16 -16.21 -8.98
CA GLN A 71 7.28 -15.81 -9.85
C GLN A 71 8.22 -14.82 -9.16
N ARG A 72 7.69 -13.77 -8.53
CA ARG A 72 8.49 -12.78 -7.80
C ARG A 72 9.21 -13.31 -6.56
N LYS A 73 8.79 -14.45 -6.01
CA LYS A 73 9.49 -15.09 -4.88
C LYS A 73 10.69 -15.90 -5.37
N ASN A 74 10.63 -16.37 -6.61
CA ASN A 74 11.64 -17.21 -7.24
C ASN A 74 12.57 -16.41 -8.18
N SER A 75 12.41 -15.09 -8.25
CA SER A 75 13.32 -14.15 -8.93
C SER A 75 14.16 -13.45 -7.87
#